data_AF-A0A859DRH4-F1
#
_entry.id   AF-A0A859DRH4-F1
#
_cell.length_a   1.000
_cell.length_b   1.000
_cell.length_c   1.000
_cell.angle_alpha   90.00
_cell.angle_beta   90.00
_cell.angle_gamma   90.00
#
_symmetry.space_group_name_H-M   'P 1'
#
loop_
_entity.id
_entity.type
_entity.pdbx_description
1 polymer ?
#
loop_
_entity_poly.entity_id
_entity_poly.type
_entity_poly.pdbx_seq_one_letter_code
_entity_poly.pdbx_strand_id
1 'polypeptide(L)'
;MLSLNDIKNKRFQKASLRGGYMREEVDDFLDEVESSYTALIQKTAQQHDELEHKKNEMRQMQEKMKSMQEQIQKYCAEEDEIKEALLSAQKMRDAALREARQQADSIVADANRKAKGIVTEASQEIEGEQEKLQAMKQAVSDFRSQLLRVYKQHLTLINALPHMEKKQPQPAPAPAVQPQPEKEPSYPQEAAAPAAKQEAPAAAEAEPEEEPCYPQEAAAPAAKKGPVPVTFADELDEPDYLTAKPFAPVKNENKADKSVSSFADDYDLDDEDASEIFSKKH
;
A
#
# COMPACT_ATOMS: atom_id res chain seq x y z
N MET A 1 68.00 18.18 48.10
CA MET A 1 67.41 18.07 49.46
C MET A 1 68.30 17.16 50.29
N LEU A 2 68.16 17.14 51.61
CA LEU A 2 68.69 16.05 52.44
C LEU A 2 67.79 14.81 52.23
N SER A 3 68.37 13.63 52.23
CA SER A 3 67.63 12.37 52.39
C SER A 3 67.48 12.02 53.88
N LEU A 4 66.63 11.04 54.20
CA LEU A 4 66.53 10.49 55.56
C LEU A 4 67.89 10.01 56.09
N ASN A 5 68.74 9.47 55.22
CA ASN A 5 70.07 8.97 55.57
C ASN A 5 71.06 10.12 55.84
N ASP A 6 70.90 11.28 55.22
CA ASP A 6 71.75 12.46 55.47
C ASP A 6 71.46 13.11 56.83
N ILE A 7 70.23 12.95 57.33
CA ILE A 7 69.82 13.35 58.69
C ILE A 7 70.42 12.35 59.69
N LYS A 8 70.14 11.05 59.53
CA LYS A 8 70.67 9.95 60.38
C LYS A 8 72.17 9.97 60.61
N ASN A 9 72.94 10.25 59.55
CA ASN A 9 74.41 10.20 59.61
C ASN A 9 75.04 11.56 59.99
N LYS A 10 74.25 12.56 60.37
CA LYS A 10 74.73 13.92 60.63
C LYS A 10 75.45 14.04 61.98
N ARG A 11 76.77 13.85 61.96
CA ARG A 11 77.62 14.09 63.14
C ARG A 11 77.99 15.56 63.29
N PHE A 12 77.69 16.13 64.45
CA PHE A 12 78.06 17.49 64.83
C PHE A 12 79.42 17.50 65.56
N GLN A 13 80.24 18.54 65.32
CA GLN A 13 81.53 18.70 65.99
C GLN A 13 81.31 19.15 67.44
N LYS A 14 82.04 18.56 68.40
CA LYS A 14 81.97 18.93 69.81
C LYS A 14 82.52 20.35 69.99
N ALA A 15 81.69 21.27 70.49
CA ALA A 15 82.13 22.62 70.83
C ALA A 15 83.22 22.61 71.92
N SER A 16 84.37 23.21 71.64
CA SER A 16 85.52 23.27 72.56
C SER A 16 85.42 24.38 73.62
N LEU A 17 84.40 25.25 73.54
CA LEU A 17 84.14 26.34 74.49
C LEU A 17 82.87 26.09 75.30
N ARG A 18 82.79 26.74 76.47
CA ARG A 18 81.75 26.59 77.50
C ARG A 18 80.42 27.26 77.09
N GLY A 19 79.82 26.80 76.00
CA GLY A 19 78.58 27.36 75.44
C GLY A 19 78.11 26.72 74.13
N GLY A 20 78.30 25.40 73.97
CA GLY A 20 77.69 24.65 72.87
C GLY A 20 76.33 24.05 73.28
N TYR A 21 75.50 23.71 72.29
CA TYR A 21 74.26 22.96 72.50
C TYR A 21 74.52 21.61 73.17
N MET A 22 73.54 21.14 73.96
CA MET A 22 73.62 19.81 74.57
C MET A 22 73.47 18.75 73.49
N ARG A 23 74.25 17.67 73.57
CA ARG A 23 74.17 16.60 72.56
C ARG A 23 72.83 15.91 72.62
N GLU A 24 72.38 15.54 73.81
CA GLU A 24 71.12 14.83 74.05
C GLU A 24 69.93 15.61 73.42
N GLU A 25 69.79 16.90 73.73
CA GLU A 25 68.78 17.80 73.14
C GLU A 25 68.86 17.93 71.60
N VAL A 26 70.06 17.86 71.01
CA VAL A 26 70.26 17.89 69.55
C VAL A 26 69.93 16.54 68.92
N ASP A 27 70.29 15.42 69.55
CA ASP A 27 69.99 14.07 69.08
C ASP A 27 68.47 13.80 69.18
N ASP A 28 67.81 14.19 70.28
CA ASP A 28 66.35 14.14 70.46
C ASP A 28 65.60 14.95 69.36
N PHE A 29 66.09 16.16 69.04
CA PHE A 29 65.51 16.97 67.97
C PHE A 29 65.75 16.39 66.57
N LEU A 30 66.86 15.67 66.34
CA LEU A 30 67.12 14.98 65.07
C LEU A 30 66.16 13.79 64.89
N ASP A 31 65.81 13.08 65.96
CA ASP A 31 64.80 12.02 65.94
C ASP A 31 63.38 12.59 65.67
N GLU A 32 63.02 13.76 66.21
CA GLU A 32 61.77 14.46 65.85
C GLU A 32 61.76 14.92 64.37
N VAL A 33 62.88 15.44 63.88
CA VAL A 33 63.06 15.83 62.47
C VAL A 33 63.03 14.62 61.54
N GLU A 34 63.59 13.47 61.93
CA GLU A 34 63.44 12.22 61.17
C GLU A 34 61.96 11.77 61.15
N SER A 35 61.31 11.72 62.32
CA SER A 35 59.94 11.24 62.45
C SER A 35 58.98 12.09 61.61
N SER A 36 59.08 13.42 61.72
CA SER A 36 58.27 14.35 60.94
C SER A 36 58.59 14.32 59.43
N TYR A 37 59.85 14.15 59.04
CA TYR A 37 60.22 14.02 57.61
C TYR A 37 59.79 12.67 57.02
N THR A 38 59.83 11.59 57.81
CA THR A 38 59.31 10.26 57.43
C THR A 38 57.79 10.31 57.25
N ALA A 39 57.07 10.93 58.19
CA ALA A 39 55.63 11.14 58.09
C ALA A 39 55.26 12.03 56.88
N LEU A 40 56.08 13.04 56.56
CA LEU A 40 55.89 13.87 55.35
C LEU A 40 56.08 13.05 54.07
N ILE A 41 57.12 12.21 53.98
CA ILE A 41 57.33 11.31 52.83
C ILE A 41 56.15 10.33 52.69
N GLN A 42 55.73 9.70 53.78
CA GLN A 42 54.58 8.78 53.79
C GLN A 42 53.29 9.46 53.32
N LYS A 43 52.99 10.65 53.85
CA LYS A 43 51.84 11.46 53.43
C LYS A 43 51.91 11.87 51.97
N THR A 44 53.10 12.21 51.47
CA THR A 44 53.31 12.59 50.06
C THR A 44 53.08 11.41 49.13
N ALA A 45 53.50 10.20 49.52
CA ALA A 45 53.19 8.97 48.79
C ALA A 45 51.67 8.70 48.76
N GLN A 46 51.01 8.71 49.94
CA GLN A 46 49.55 8.54 50.04
C GLN A 46 48.76 9.55 49.18
N GLN A 47 49.18 10.82 49.17
CA GLN A 47 48.57 11.85 48.33
C GLN A 47 48.80 11.61 46.83
N HIS A 48 49.91 10.97 46.43
CA HIS A 48 50.15 10.58 45.05
C HIS A 48 49.28 9.37 44.64
N ASP A 49 49.17 8.36 45.51
CA ASP A 49 48.30 7.19 45.30
C ASP A 49 46.82 7.61 45.17
N GLU A 50 46.34 8.50 46.05
CA GLU A 50 45.01 9.11 45.95
C GLU A 50 44.78 9.87 44.64
N LEU A 51 45.80 10.61 44.16
CA LEU A 51 45.70 11.37 42.92
C LEU A 51 45.64 10.45 41.71
N GLU A 52 46.46 9.41 41.64
CA GLU A 52 46.39 8.43 40.54
C GLU A 52 45.09 7.62 40.59
N HIS A 53 44.55 7.30 41.78
CA HIS A 53 43.21 6.71 41.92
C HIS A 53 42.13 7.60 41.29
N LYS A 54 42.01 8.85 41.77
CA LYS A 54 41.00 9.83 41.29
C LYS A 54 41.14 10.14 39.80
N LYS A 55 42.38 10.15 39.28
CA LYS A 55 42.71 10.33 37.86
C LYS A 55 42.31 9.11 37.01
N ASN A 56 42.43 7.90 37.53
CA ASN A 56 41.95 6.68 36.87
C ASN A 56 40.41 6.60 36.90
N GLU A 57 39.76 6.96 38.01
CA GLU A 57 38.29 7.11 38.08
C GLU A 57 37.78 8.16 37.09
N MET A 58 38.43 9.32 37.02
CA MET A 58 38.11 10.37 36.05
C MET A 58 38.26 9.87 34.60
N ARG A 59 39.31 9.09 34.29
CA ARG A 59 39.49 8.47 32.97
C ARG A 59 38.34 7.51 32.65
N GLN A 60 38.02 6.57 33.56
CA GLN A 60 36.92 5.63 33.36
C GLN A 60 35.57 6.34 33.20
N MET A 61 35.33 7.41 33.94
CA MET A 61 34.11 8.21 33.79
C MET A 61 34.08 8.93 32.44
N GLN A 62 35.22 9.48 31.99
CA GLN A 62 35.32 10.12 30.67
C GLN A 62 35.14 9.11 29.52
N GLU A 63 35.63 7.88 29.67
CA GLU A 63 35.43 6.78 28.71
C GLU A 63 33.96 6.34 28.66
N LYS A 64 33.29 6.21 29.82
CA LYS A 64 31.84 5.96 29.89
C LYS A 64 31.03 7.09 29.23
N MET A 65 31.35 8.35 29.52
CA MET A 65 30.69 9.52 28.91
C MET A 65 30.87 9.55 27.39
N LYS A 66 32.06 9.22 26.86
CA LYS A 66 32.29 9.06 25.42
C LYS A 66 31.43 7.93 24.83
N SER A 67 31.44 6.74 25.44
CA SER A 67 30.65 5.61 24.96
C SER A 67 29.14 5.89 24.96
N MET A 68 28.63 6.58 25.98
CA MET A 68 27.23 7.02 26.03
C MET A 68 26.94 8.09 24.96
N GLN A 69 27.85 9.03 24.71
CA GLN A 69 27.71 10.02 23.64
C GLN A 69 27.73 9.36 22.25
N GLU A 70 28.57 8.35 22.02
CA GLU A 70 28.60 7.54 20.79
C GLU A 70 27.32 6.74 20.61
N GLN A 71 26.72 6.21 21.69
CA GLN A 71 25.41 5.55 21.64
C GLN A 71 24.29 6.54 21.29
N ILE A 72 24.27 7.72 21.91
CA ILE A 72 23.30 8.78 21.58
C ILE A 72 23.44 9.21 20.12
N GLN A 73 24.66 9.38 19.62
CA GLN A 73 24.90 9.74 18.21
C GLN A 73 24.42 8.66 17.23
N LYS A 74 24.56 7.38 17.58
CA LYS A 74 23.99 6.28 16.78
C LYS A 74 22.47 6.32 16.78
N TYR A 75 21.83 6.41 17.95
CA TYR A 75 20.37 6.47 18.02
C TYR A 75 19.79 7.68 17.29
N CYS A 76 20.44 8.85 17.32
CA CYS A 76 19.99 10.00 16.52
C CYS A 76 20.14 9.76 15.00
N ALA A 77 21.22 9.12 14.55
CA ALA A 77 21.40 8.77 13.14
C ALA A 77 20.38 7.71 12.66
N GLU A 78 20.13 6.68 13.49
CA GLU A 78 19.10 5.67 13.27
C GLU A 78 17.69 6.30 13.24
N GLU A 79 17.40 7.26 14.13
CA GLU A 79 16.12 7.99 14.15
C GLU A 79 15.92 8.82 12.87
N ASP A 80 16.97 9.46 12.36
CA ASP A 80 16.92 10.23 11.11
C ASP A 80 16.83 9.32 9.85
N GLU A 81 17.51 8.18 9.83
CA GLU A 81 17.33 7.15 8.79
C GLU A 81 15.88 6.61 8.78
N ILE A 82 15.30 6.35 9.96
CA ILE A 82 13.90 5.93 10.10
C ILE A 82 12.93 7.01 9.61
N LYS A 83 13.21 8.30 9.87
CA LYS A 83 12.42 9.41 9.31
C LYS A 83 12.49 9.45 7.78
N GLU A 84 13.68 9.32 7.19
CA GLU A 84 13.84 9.31 5.73
C GLU A 84 13.18 8.07 5.09
N ALA A 85 13.29 6.90 5.72
CA ALA A 85 12.60 5.68 5.30
C ALA A 85 11.07 5.85 5.34
N LEU A 86 10.52 6.47 6.40
CA LEU A 86 9.09 6.73 6.52
C LEU A 86 8.60 7.76 5.49
N LEU A 87 9.35 8.86 5.28
CA LEU A 87 9.03 9.88 4.28
C LEU A 87 9.11 9.35 2.84
N SER A 88 10.09 8.50 2.54
CA SER A 88 10.24 7.88 1.22
C SER A 88 9.16 6.81 0.98
N ALA A 89 8.82 5.98 1.97
CA ALA A 89 7.68 5.07 1.91
C ALA A 89 6.35 5.82 1.76
N GLN A 90 6.14 6.93 2.47
CA GLN A 90 4.96 7.78 2.28
C GLN A 90 4.92 8.35 0.85
N LYS A 91 6.03 8.90 0.35
CA LYS A 91 6.13 9.43 -1.02
C LYS A 91 5.85 8.35 -2.08
N MET A 92 6.31 7.11 -1.86
CA MET A 92 6.06 5.97 -2.73
C MET A 92 4.58 5.55 -2.70
N ARG A 93 3.98 5.45 -1.51
CA ARG A 93 2.54 5.21 -1.32
C ARG A 93 1.72 6.29 -2.04
N ASP A 94 2.06 7.56 -1.85
CA ASP A 94 1.34 8.70 -2.42
C ASP A 94 1.62 8.87 -3.93
N ALA A 95 2.63 8.20 -4.48
CA ALA A 95 2.81 7.99 -5.91
C ALA A 95 1.89 6.88 -6.44
N ALA A 96 1.94 5.69 -5.84
CA ALA A 96 1.11 4.54 -6.22
C ALA A 96 -0.40 4.83 -6.11
N LEU A 97 -0.84 5.56 -5.08
CA LEU A 97 -2.23 6.00 -4.92
C LEU A 97 -2.69 6.96 -6.02
N ARG A 98 -1.79 7.79 -6.57
CA ARG A 98 -2.09 8.71 -7.69
C ARG A 98 -2.17 7.92 -8.99
N GLU A 99 -1.24 7.00 -9.23
CA GLU A 99 -1.24 6.15 -10.40
C GLU A 99 -2.48 5.24 -10.44
N ALA A 100 -2.80 4.54 -9.35
CA ALA A 100 -3.98 3.68 -9.25
C ALA A 100 -5.29 4.46 -9.47
N ARG A 101 -5.38 5.72 -8.99
CA ARG A 101 -6.51 6.62 -9.30
C ARG A 101 -6.55 6.97 -10.78
N GLN A 102 -5.44 7.40 -11.37
CA GLN A 102 -5.37 7.73 -12.80
C GLN A 102 -5.72 6.53 -13.70
N GLN A 103 -5.30 5.32 -13.33
CA GLN A 103 -5.67 4.08 -14.02
C GLN A 103 -7.18 3.79 -13.86
N ALA A 104 -7.73 3.90 -12.65
CA ALA A 104 -9.17 3.73 -12.40
C ALA A 104 -10.04 4.75 -13.15
N ASP A 105 -9.67 6.04 -13.11
CA ASP A 105 -10.34 7.12 -13.83
C ASP A 105 -10.31 6.88 -15.35
N SER A 106 -9.19 6.39 -15.89
CA SER A 106 -9.05 6.01 -17.30
C SER A 106 -9.97 4.85 -17.69
N ILE A 107 -10.00 3.79 -16.87
CA ILE A 107 -10.90 2.62 -17.07
C ILE A 107 -12.37 3.06 -17.01
N VAL A 108 -12.73 3.91 -16.05
CA VAL A 108 -14.09 4.45 -15.92
C VAL A 108 -14.44 5.35 -17.11
N ALA A 109 -13.51 6.16 -17.62
CA ALA A 109 -13.74 7.01 -18.79
C ALA A 109 -13.94 6.19 -20.07
N ASP A 110 -13.13 5.15 -20.31
CA ASP A 110 -13.27 4.24 -21.45
C ASP A 110 -14.53 3.39 -21.37
N ALA A 111 -14.87 2.84 -20.19
CA ALA A 111 -16.13 2.13 -19.97
C ALA A 111 -17.34 3.04 -20.23
N ASN A 112 -17.32 4.29 -19.76
CA ASN A 112 -18.36 5.28 -20.06
C ASN A 112 -18.41 5.63 -21.55
N ARG A 113 -17.28 5.71 -22.25
CA ARG A 113 -17.23 5.97 -23.70
C ARG A 113 -17.86 4.82 -24.48
N LYS A 114 -17.53 3.58 -24.14
CA LYS A 114 -18.09 2.35 -24.74
C LYS A 114 -19.58 2.23 -24.48
N ALA A 115 -20.02 2.42 -23.23
CA ALA A 115 -21.43 2.41 -22.87
C ALA A 115 -22.24 3.49 -23.62
N LYS A 116 -21.71 4.72 -23.72
CA LYS A 116 -22.34 5.79 -24.52
C LYS A 116 -22.42 5.43 -26.00
N GLY A 117 -21.36 4.84 -26.57
CA GLY A 117 -21.34 4.34 -27.95
C GLY A 117 -22.48 3.36 -28.23
N ILE A 118 -22.57 2.30 -27.44
CA ILE A 118 -23.62 1.27 -27.53
C ILE A 118 -25.02 1.89 -27.41
N VAL A 119 -25.22 2.82 -26.47
CA VAL A 119 -26.51 3.52 -26.30
C VAL A 119 -26.84 4.39 -27.52
N THR A 120 -25.87 5.09 -28.11
CA THR A 120 -26.11 5.89 -29.33
C THR A 120 -26.36 5.02 -30.56
N GLU A 121 -25.67 3.90 -30.69
CA GLU A 121 -25.83 2.93 -31.78
C GLU A 121 -27.22 2.29 -31.73
N ALA A 122 -27.59 1.70 -30.58
CA ALA A 122 -28.92 1.13 -30.37
C ALA A 122 -30.06 2.17 -30.52
N SER A 123 -29.82 3.44 -30.16
CA SER A 123 -30.81 4.52 -30.39
C SER A 123 -31.02 4.80 -31.88
N GLN A 124 -29.94 4.82 -32.68
CA GLN A 124 -30.01 5.00 -34.14
C GLN A 124 -30.65 3.79 -34.83
N GLU A 125 -30.40 2.57 -34.36
CA GLU A 125 -31.09 1.37 -34.85
C GLU A 125 -32.60 1.44 -34.57
N ILE A 126 -32.99 1.79 -33.34
CA ILE A 126 -34.40 1.95 -32.94
C ILE A 126 -35.09 3.06 -33.75
N GLU A 127 -34.43 4.20 -33.97
CA GLU A 127 -34.96 5.29 -34.80
C GLU A 127 -35.15 4.83 -36.26
N GLY A 128 -34.13 4.19 -36.84
CA GLY A 128 -34.20 3.64 -38.20
C GLY A 128 -35.20 2.48 -38.36
N GLU A 129 -35.49 1.70 -37.32
CA GLU A 129 -36.60 0.74 -37.33
C GLU A 129 -37.97 1.42 -37.24
N GLN A 130 -38.11 2.46 -36.42
CA GLN A 130 -39.35 3.25 -36.35
C GLN A 130 -39.67 3.93 -37.69
N GLU A 131 -38.67 4.48 -38.39
CA GLU A 131 -38.82 5.03 -39.73
C GLU A 131 -39.29 3.97 -40.74
N LYS A 132 -38.62 2.81 -40.81
CA LYS A 132 -39.02 1.68 -41.69
C LYS A 132 -40.46 1.24 -41.41
N LEU A 133 -40.83 1.13 -40.13
CA LEU A 133 -42.15 0.70 -39.68
C LEU A 133 -43.23 1.76 -40.00
N GLN A 134 -42.90 3.05 -39.90
CA GLN A 134 -43.76 4.15 -40.34
C GLN A 134 -43.94 4.18 -41.86
N ALA A 135 -42.87 4.01 -42.63
CA ALA A 135 -42.92 3.93 -44.09
C ALA A 135 -43.76 2.73 -44.56
N MET A 136 -43.63 1.56 -43.91
CA MET A 136 -44.46 0.39 -44.21
C MET A 136 -45.94 0.61 -43.86
N LYS A 137 -46.25 1.29 -42.74
CA LYS A 137 -47.63 1.69 -42.40
C LYS A 137 -48.23 2.63 -43.46
N GLN A 138 -47.44 3.60 -43.96
CA GLN A 138 -47.85 4.49 -45.04
C GLN A 138 -48.11 3.72 -46.33
N ALA A 139 -47.17 2.86 -46.77
CA ALA A 139 -47.33 2.03 -47.96
C ALA A 139 -48.57 1.11 -47.91
N VAL A 140 -48.91 0.56 -46.74
CA VAL A 140 -50.15 -0.22 -46.53
C VAL A 140 -51.41 0.66 -46.62
N SER A 141 -51.36 1.88 -46.11
CA SER A 141 -52.45 2.88 -46.24
C SER A 141 -52.65 3.31 -47.70
N ASP A 142 -51.58 3.52 -48.44
CA ASP A 142 -51.60 3.89 -49.85
C ASP A 142 -52.08 2.72 -50.73
N PHE A 143 -51.61 1.51 -50.48
CA PHE A 143 -52.12 0.30 -51.13
C PHE A 143 -53.61 0.10 -50.89
N ARG A 144 -54.08 0.24 -49.63
CA ARG A 144 -55.52 0.21 -49.29
C ARG A 144 -56.30 1.27 -50.06
N SER A 145 -55.75 2.48 -50.18
CA SER A 145 -56.40 3.60 -50.88
C SER A 145 -56.46 3.39 -52.40
N GLN A 146 -55.39 2.84 -52.99
CA GLN A 146 -55.33 2.42 -54.39
C GLN A 146 -56.27 1.25 -54.69
N LEU A 147 -56.35 0.25 -53.82
CA LEU A 147 -57.25 -0.88 -53.97
C LEU A 147 -58.72 -0.43 -53.92
N LEU A 148 -59.08 0.45 -52.97
CA LEU A 148 -60.41 1.06 -52.90
C LEU A 148 -60.74 1.92 -54.13
N ARG A 149 -59.74 2.59 -54.75
CA ARG A 149 -59.89 3.34 -56.00
C ARG A 149 -60.21 2.41 -57.17
N VAL A 150 -59.49 1.30 -57.32
CA VAL A 150 -59.73 0.28 -58.35
C VAL A 150 -61.10 -0.38 -58.18
N TYR A 151 -61.48 -0.79 -56.96
CA TYR A 151 -62.82 -1.34 -56.71
C TYR A 151 -63.94 -0.36 -57.04
N LYS A 152 -63.76 0.94 -56.76
CA LYS A 152 -64.73 1.98 -57.17
C LYS A 152 -64.82 2.13 -58.68
N GLN A 153 -63.70 2.10 -59.42
CA GLN A 153 -63.73 2.08 -60.88
C GLN A 153 -64.47 0.85 -61.42
N HIS A 154 -64.21 -0.34 -60.88
CA HIS A 154 -64.92 -1.56 -61.28
C HIS A 154 -66.43 -1.50 -61.00
N LEU A 155 -66.84 -0.98 -59.83
CA LEU A 155 -68.26 -0.77 -59.51
C LEU A 155 -68.94 0.23 -60.46
N THR A 156 -68.28 1.34 -60.82
CA THR A 156 -68.81 2.29 -61.81
C THR A 156 -68.95 1.65 -63.19
N LEU A 157 -67.97 0.85 -63.62
CA LEU A 157 -68.04 0.12 -64.89
C LEU A 157 -69.15 -0.94 -64.89
N ILE A 158 -69.31 -1.69 -63.80
CA ILE A 158 -70.37 -2.70 -63.64
C ILE A 158 -71.76 -2.05 -63.66
N ASN A 159 -71.96 -0.94 -62.96
CA ASN A 159 -73.23 -0.20 -62.97
C ASN A 159 -73.50 0.54 -64.30
N ALA A 160 -72.48 0.70 -65.15
CA ALA A 160 -72.63 1.20 -66.52
C ALA A 160 -72.94 0.09 -67.54
N LEU A 161 -72.90 -1.20 -67.15
CA LEU A 161 -73.43 -2.29 -67.97
C LEU A 161 -74.96 -2.35 -67.81
N PRO A 162 -75.74 -2.38 -68.92
CA PRO A 162 -77.19 -2.46 -68.83
C PRO A 162 -77.63 -3.80 -68.21
N HIS A 163 -78.64 -3.74 -67.34
CA HIS A 163 -79.23 -4.92 -66.70
C HIS A 163 -79.79 -5.91 -67.74
N MET A 164 -79.03 -6.95 -68.04
CA MET A 164 -79.50 -8.13 -68.76
C MET A 164 -79.97 -9.19 -67.77
N GLU A 165 -81.27 -9.15 -67.42
CA GLU A 165 -81.91 -10.20 -66.63
C GLU A 165 -81.83 -11.56 -67.36
N LYS A 166 -80.86 -12.39 -67.00
CA LYS A 166 -80.79 -13.78 -67.51
C LYS A 166 -81.81 -14.67 -66.79
N LYS A 167 -83.05 -14.56 -67.24
CA LYS A 167 -84.17 -15.44 -66.97
C LYS A 167 -83.77 -16.92 -67.11
N GLN A 168 -83.72 -17.65 -65.98
CA GLN A 168 -83.79 -19.11 -65.97
C GLN A 168 -85.21 -19.54 -66.41
N PRO A 169 -85.40 -20.67 -67.13
CA PRO A 169 -85.35 -21.99 -66.49
C PRO A 169 -84.81 -23.18 -67.33
N GLN A 170 -84.16 -24.14 -66.64
CA GLN A 170 -84.39 -25.63 -66.61
C GLN A 170 -84.54 -26.47 -67.92
N PRO A 171 -84.39 -27.82 -67.89
CA PRO A 171 -83.54 -28.70 -67.06
C PRO A 171 -82.75 -29.79 -67.87
N ALA A 172 -81.94 -30.59 -67.15
CA ALA A 172 -81.54 -32.02 -67.31
C ALA A 172 -81.66 -32.77 -68.69
N PRO A 173 -80.72 -33.69 -69.05
CA PRO A 173 -80.12 -34.69 -68.14
C PRO A 173 -78.60 -34.94 -68.27
N ALA A 174 -78.07 -35.83 -67.40
CA ALA A 174 -76.68 -36.29 -67.38
C ALA A 174 -76.43 -37.51 -68.30
N PRO A 175 -75.15 -37.89 -68.53
CA PRO A 175 -74.68 -39.14 -67.92
C PRO A 175 -73.23 -39.18 -67.38
N ALA A 176 -73.08 -39.91 -66.27
CA ALA A 176 -71.94 -40.69 -65.74
C ALA A 176 -70.45 -40.47 -66.17
N VAL A 177 -69.66 -39.92 -65.22
CA VAL A 177 -68.57 -40.60 -64.47
C VAL A 177 -67.32 -41.20 -65.21
N GLN A 178 -66.19 -40.47 -65.07
CA GLN A 178 -64.80 -40.94 -64.73
C GLN A 178 -63.98 -41.82 -65.73
N PRO A 179 -62.63 -41.97 -65.59
CA PRO A 179 -61.73 -41.55 -64.49
C PRO A 179 -60.50 -40.68 -64.86
N GLN A 180 -59.65 -40.46 -63.85
CA GLN A 180 -58.43 -39.63 -63.73
C GLN A 180 -57.22 -40.17 -64.54
N PRO A 181 -56.12 -39.39 -64.74
CA PRO A 181 -55.10 -39.21 -63.69
C PRO A 181 -54.52 -37.78 -63.53
N GLU A 182 -53.96 -37.53 -62.34
CA GLU A 182 -53.23 -36.31 -61.99
C GLU A 182 -51.80 -36.27 -62.59
N LYS A 183 -51.20 -35.07 -62.62
CA LYS A 183 -49.76 -34.87 -62.84
C LYS A 183 -49.23 -33.73 -61.98
N GLU A 184 -48.51 -34.08 -60.92
CA GLU A 184 -47.62 -33.15 -60.22
C GLU A 184 -46.40 -32.81 -61.09
N PRO A 185 -45.86 -31.58 -61.03
CA PRO A 185 -44.48 -31.30 -61.37
C PRO A 185 -43.57 -31.65 -60.20
N SER A 186 -42.70 -32.65 -60.36
CA SER A 186 -41.81 -33.16 -59.31
C SER A 186 -40.66 -32.21 -58.97
N TYR A 187 -40.25 -32.19 -57.69
CA TYR A 187 -38.96 -31.63 -57.26
C TYR A 187 -37.77 -32.39 -57.89
N PRO A 188 -36.78 -31.70 -58.47
CA PRO A 188 -35.45 -32.27 -58.69
C PRO A 188 -34.62 -32.18 -57.40
N GLN A 189 -34.45 -33.30 -56.69
CA GLN A 189 -33.43 -33.43 -55.64
C GLN A 189 -32.17 -34.01 -56.27
N GLU A 190 -31.25 -33.16 -56.76
CA GLU A 190 -29.98 -33.62 -57.31
C GLU A 190 -28.90 -33.66 -56.22
N ALA A 191 -28.56 -34.88 -55.78
CA ALA A 191 -27.44 -35.14 -54.87
C ALA A 191 -26.23 -35.62 -55.66
N ALA A 192 -25.19 -34.79 -55.79
CA ALA A 192 -23.97 -35.10 -56.50
C ALA A 192 -22.72 -34.75 -55.67
N ALA A 193 -22.17 -35.74 -54.99
CA ALA A 193 -20.75 -35.80 -54.62
C ALA A 193 -20.10 -36.89 -55.48
N PRO A 194 -18.81 -36.75 -55.87
CA PRO A 194 -17.78 -37.38 -55.03
C PRO A 194 -16.38 -36.70 -55.00
N ALA A 195 -15.57 -37.22 -54.07
CA ALA A 195 -14.10 -37.38 -54.01
C ALA A 195 -13.17 -37.01 -55.21
N ALA A 196 -11.85 -36.76 -55.05
CA ALA A 196 -10.99 -36.45 -53.88
C ALA A 196 -9.50 -36.23 -54.31
N LYS A 197 -8.63 -35.88 -53.34
CA LYS A 197 -7.14 -36.05 -53.25
C LYS A 197 -6.16 -35.05 -53.92
N GLN A 198 -5.25 -34.54 -53.06
CA GLN A 198 -3.77 -34.38 -53.20
C GLN A 198 -3.23 -33.48 -54.35
N GLU A 199 -2.07 -32.79 -54.29
CA GLU A 199 -0.93 -32.76 -53.34
C GLU A 199 -0.20 -31.38 -53.35
N ALA A 200 0.90 -31.20 -52.59
CA ALA A 200 1.73 -29.97 -52.54
C ALA A 200 2.98 -30.04 -53.48
N PRO A 201 3.65 -28.91 -53.82
CA PRO A 201 4.79 -28.32 -53.03
C PRO A 201 4.70 -26.77 -52.87
N ALA A 202 5.34 -26.08 -51.89
CA ALA A 202 6.78 -25.80 -51.62
C ALA A 202 7.46 -24.88 -52.67
N ALA A 203 8.33 -23.88 -52.35
CA ALA A 203 8.97 -23.45 -51.09
C ALA A 203 9.49 -21.97 -51.14
N ALA A 204 10.08 -21.49 -50.03
CA ALA A 204 10.97 -20.29 -49.88
C ALA A 204 10.32 -18.88 -50.02
N GLU A 205 10.70 -17.79 -49.30
CA GLU A 205 11.67 -17.48 -48.20
C GLU A 205 11.36 -16.01 -47.73
N ALA A 206 11.75 -15.42 -46.57
CA ALA A 206 12.45 -15.84 -45.35
C ALA A 206 12.26 -14.82 -44.17
N GLU A 207 12.37 -15.31 -42.91
CA GLU A 207 13.07 -14.72 -41.72
C GLU A 207 12.59 -13.42 -40.97
N PRO A 208 12.93 -13.20 -39.65
CA PRO A 208 12.50 -14.03 -38.49
C PRO A 208 12.24 -13.26 -37.14
N GLU A 209 12.05 -14.03 -36.03
CA GLU A 209 12.21 -13.66 -34.58
C GLU A 209 11.12 -12.78 -33.88
N GLU A 210 10.67 -13.01 -32.62
CA GLU A 210 10.88 -14.04 -31.57
C GLU A 210 9.55 -14.44 -30.85
N GLU A 211 9.47 -15.61 -30.20
CA GLU A 211 8.56 -15.90 -29.06
C GLU A 211 9.27 -16.77 -27.98
N PRO A 212 9.01 -16.56 -26.66
CA PRO A 212 9.69 -17.29 -25.57
C PRO A 212 8.95 -18.57 -25.10
N CYS A 213 9.72 -19.53 -24.57
CA CYS A 213 9.29 -20.90 -24.24
C CYS A 213 9.35 -21.21 -22.71
N TYR A 214 8.55 -22.18 -22.25
CA TYR A 214 8.63 -22.75 -20.89
C TYR A 214 9.26 -24.17 -20.91
N PRO A 215 10.38 -24.41 -20.19
CA PRO A 215 10.88 -25.76 -19.90
C PRO A 215 10.32 -26.35 -18.59
N GLN A 216 10.30 -27.68 -18.49
CA GLN A 216 10.01 -28.42 -17.25
C GLN A 216 11.28 -29.11 -16.69
N GLU A 217 11.19 -29.58 -15.44
CA GLU A 217 12.27 -30.01 -14.54
C GLU A 217 12.94 -31.37 -14.84
N ALA A 218 14.28 -31.46 -14.70
CA ALA A 218 15.01 -32.65 -14.21
C ALA A 218 16.52 -32.40 -13.93
N ALA A 219 17.07 -33.17 -12.97
CA ALA A 219 18.49 -33.44 -12.70
C ALA A 219 19.39 -32.38 -12.00
N ALA A 220 20.18 -32.87 -11.04
CA ALA A 220 21.15 -32.15 -10.19
C ALA A 220 22.61 -32.52 -10.61
N PRO A 221 23.71 -31.99 -10.00
CA PRO A 221 23.79 -31.12 -8.81
C PRO A 221 24.80 -29.94 -8.85
N ALA A 222 24.40 -28.75 -8.34
CA ALA A 222 25.34 -27.65 -8.01
C ALA A 222 24.74 -26.61 -7.03
N ALA A 223 24.48 -26.98 -5.77
CA ALA A 223 23.87 -26.07 -4.79
C ALA A 223 24.82 -24.96 -4.30
N LYS A 224 24.80 -23.79 -4.95
CA LYS A 224 25.28 -22.52 -4.37
C LYS A 224 24.13 -21.85 -3.61
N LYS A 225 24.44 -21.21 -2.48
CA LYS A 225 23.44 -20.71 -1.52
C LYS A 225 22.70 -19.47 -2.04
N GLY A 226 21.37 -19.54 -2.08
CA GLY A 226 20.47 -18.38 -2.03
C GLY A 226 19.90 -18.19 -0.62
N PRO A 227 19.34 -17.01 -0.29
CA PRO A 227 18.80 -16.72 1.04
C PRO A 227 17.49 -17.47 1.32
N VAL A 228 17.29 -17.86 2.58
CA VAL A 228 16.11 -18.60 3.07
C VAL A 228 15.09 -17.60 3.64
N PRO A 229 13.77 -17.73 3.41
CA PRO A 229 12.77 -16.92 4.10
C PRO A 229 12.80 -17.20 5.61
N VAL A 230 12.74 -16.16 6.43
CA VAL A 230 12.81 -16.27 7.90
C VAL A 230 11.44 -16.70 8.46
N THR A 231 11.29 -17.98 8.76
CA THR A 231 10.15 -18.52 9.51
C THR A 231 10.35 -18.32 11.01
N PHE A 232 9.50 -17.49 11.62
CA PHE A 232 9.62 -17.12 13.04
C PHE A 232 8.93 -18.12 13.97
N ALA A 233 9.50 -19.32 14.10
CA ALA A 233 9.16 -20.31 15.14
C ALA A 233 10.19 -21.46 15.17
N ASP A 234 11.17 -21.35 16.07
CA ASP A 234 11.77 -22.52 16.73
C ASP A 234 12.16 -22.10 18.16
N GLU A 235 12.27 -23.06 19.08
CA GLU A 235 12.27 -22.82 20.53
C GLU A 235 13.71 -22.65 21.11
N LEU A 236 13.80 -22.27 22.40
CA LEU A 236 15.02 -22.26 23.24
C LEU A 236 16.02 -21.08 23.07
N ASP A 237 15.62 -19.87 23.48
CA ASP A 237 16.27 -19.17 24.62
C ASP A 237 15.46 -17.91 25.01
N GLU A 238 14.78 -17.94 26.15
CA GLU A 238 14.16 -16.72 26.70
C GLU A 238 15.20 -15.95 27.55
N PRO A 239 15.54 -14.69 27.21
CA PRO A 239 16.29 -13.85 28.14
C PRO A 239 15.41 -13.54 29.36
N ASP A 240 15.97 -13.52 30.57
CA ASP A 240 15.23 -13.24 31.81
C ASP A 240 14.79 -11.77 31.90
N TYR A 241 13.73 -11.43 31.17
CA TYR A 241 13.03 -10.16 31.30
C TYR A 241 12.18 -10.22 32.57
N LEU A 242 12.62 -9.47 33.60
CA LEU A 242 11.89 -9.27 34.86
C LEU A 242 10.51 -8.67 34.58
N THR A 243 9.53 -9.55 34.32
CA THR A 243 8.18 -9.21 33.93
C THR A 243 7.54 -8.44 35.08
N ALA A 244 7.42 -7.13 34.92
CA ALA A 244 6.83 -6.25 35.92
C ALA A 244 5.39 -6.71 36.16
N LYS A 245 5.13 -7.25 37.36
CA LYS A 245 3.80 -7.74 37.75
C LYS A 245 2.77 -6.64 37.46
N PRO A 246 1.65 -6.94 36.77
CA PRO A 246 0.65 -5.92 36.49
C PRO A 246 0.20 -5.30 37.81
N PHE A 247 0.20 -3.97 37.88
CA PHE A 247 -0.16 -3.23 39.10
C PHE A 247 -1.56 -3.65 39.54
N ALA A 248 -1.64 -4.36 40.66
CA ALA A 248 -2.92 -4.69 41.26
C ALA A 248 -3.66 -3.38 41.61
N PRO A 249 -4.92 -3.19 41.17
CA PRO A 249 -5.62 -1.94 41.42
C PRO A 249 -5.77 -1.72 42.93
N VAL A 250 -5.24 -0.59 43.41
CA VAL A 250 -5.28 -0.24 44.83
C VAL A 250 -6.74 -0.13 45.27
N LYS A 251 -7.17 -1.01 46.17
CA LYS A 251 -8.47 -0.90 46.84
C LYS A 251 -8.45 0.32 47.74
N ASN A 252 -8.93 1.44 47.23
CA ASN A 252 -8.94 2.70 47.95
C ASN A 252 -10.12 2.71 48.93
N GLU A 253 -9.94 2.14 50.12
CA GLU A 253 -10.94 2.10 51.20
C GLU A 253 -11.09 3.47 51.88
N ASN A 254 -11.58 4.47 51.13
CA ASN A 254 -12.07 5.74 51.65
C ASN A 254 -13.19 6.28 50.75
N LYS A 255 -14.44 5.99 51.13
CA LYS A 255 -15.65 6.46 50.43
C LYS A 255 -16.22 7.70 51.14
N ALA A 256 -15.75 8.89 50.75
CA ALA A 256 -16.44 10.15 51.03
C ALA A 256 -16.06 11.24 50.00
N ASP A 257 -17.09 11.84 49.40
CA ASP A 257 -17.17 13.21 48.88
C ASP A 257 -15.93 13.86 48.23
N LYS A 258 -15.90 13.84 46.89
CA LYS A 258 -16.24 15.06 46.10
C LYS A 258 -16.55 14.76 44.64
N SER A 259 -17.14 15.76 43.98
CA SER A 259 -17.70 15.71 42.63
C SER A 259 -16.64 15.47 41.55
N VAL A 260 -17.01 14.69 40.53
CA VAL A 260 -16.33 14.68 39.22
C VAL A 260 -16.46 16.07 38.61
N SER A 261 -15.33 16.75 38.36
CA SER A 261 -15.30 17.97 37.55
C SER A 261 -15.30 17.59 36.07
N SER A 262 -16.42 17.82 35.39
CA SER A 262 -16.50 17.70 33.94
C SER A 262 -15.62 18.77 33.28
N PHE A 263 -14.72 18.36 32.40
CA PHE A 263 -13.86 19.23 31.57
C PHE A 263 -14.66 19.88 30.41
N ALA A 264 -15.92 20.24 30.66
CA ALA A 264 -16.90 20.66 29.66
C ALA A 264 -17.69 21.91 30.06
N ASP A 265 -17.62 22.34 31.33
CA ASP A 265 -18.39 23.46 31.88
C ASP A 265 -17.59 24.78 31.94
N ASP A 266 -16.34 24.80 31.45
CA ASP A 266 -15.42 25.96 31.43
C ASP A 266 -15.42 26.72 30.07
N TYR A 267 -16.41 26.44 29.21
CA TYR A 267 -16.65 27.12 27.93
C TYR A 267 -18.12 27.56 27.82
N ASP A 268 -18.56 28.36 28.78
CA ASP A 268 -19.80 29.13 28.67
C ASP A 268 -19.58 30.24 27.63
N LEU A 269 -19.94 29.97 26.39
CA LEU A 269 -19.84 30.90 25.27
C LEU A 269 -21.11 31.74 25.23
N ASP A 270 -21.06 32.94 25.81
CA ASP A 270 -22.14 33.93 25.73
C ASP A 270 -22.56 34.15 24.26
N ASP A 271 -23.85 33.94 23.95
CA ASP A 271 -24.43 33.99 22.60
C ASP A 271 -24.29 35.37 21.91
N GLU A 272 -23.83 36.42 22.61
CA GLU A 272 -23.59 37.75 22.03
C GLU A 272 -22.37 37.78 21.08
N ASP A 273 -21.27 37.09 21.41
CA ASP A 273 -20.02 37.11 20.61
C ASP A 273 -20.16 36.38 19.25
N ALA A 274 -21.12 35.45 19.15
CA ALA A 274 -21.46 34.79 17.88
C ALA A 274 -22.06 35.75 16.84
N SER A 275 -22.57 36.92 17.26
CA SER A 275 -23.32 37.83 16.40
C SER A 275 -22.44 38.78 15.55
N GLU A 276 -21.26 39.21 16.04
CA GLU A 276 -20.37 40.11 15.30
C GLU A 276 -19.77 39.47 14.04
N ILE A 277 -19.48 38.17 14.08
CA ILE A 277 -18.76 37.44 13.03
C ILE A 277 -19.54 37.42 11.70
N PHE A 278 -20.88 37.39 11.73
CA PHE A 278 -21.71 37.31 10.53
C PHE A 278 -22.29 38.65 10.04
N SER A 279 -22.20 39.73 10.83
CA SER A 279 -22.83 41.01 10.45
C SER A 279 -21.99 41.88 9.51
N LYS A 280 -20.70 41.54 9.27
CA LYS A 280 -19.78 42.40 8.50
C LYS A 280 -19.82 42.16 7.00
N LYS A 281 -20.95 42.47 6.37
CA LYS A 281 -21.13 42.42 4.90
C LYS A 281 -21.85 43.66 4.34
N HIS A 282 -21.15 44.78 4.31
CA HIS A 282 -21.30 45.83 3.29
C HIS A 282 -20.04 46.68 3.18
#